data_AF-A0A2G3NQG7-F1
#
_entry.id   AF-A0A2G3NQG7-F1
#
_cell.length_a   1.000
_cell.length_b   1.000
_cell.length_c   1.000
_cell.angle_alpha   90.00
_cell.angle_beta   90.00
_cell.angle_gamma   90.00
#
_symmetry.space_group_name_H-M   'P 1'
#
loop_
_entity.id
_entity.type
_entity.pdbx_description
1 polymer ?
#
loop_
_entity_poly.entity_id
_entity_poly.type
_entity_poly.pdbx_seq_one_letter_code
_entity_poly.pdbx_strand_id
1 'polypeptide(L)' 'MSLEWYYWLLFAASWLFAITFWVKSADISQKWLRFTFVIAGIIAFLLPFFWGWLVS' A
#
# COMPACT_ATOMS: atom_id res chain seq x y z
N MET A 1 3.29 -0.39 -24.08
CA MET A 1 3.45 -0.30 -22.61
C MET A 1 4.91 -0.53 -22.29
N SER A 2 5.60 0.43 -21.68
CA SER A 2 6.98 0.23 -21.21
C SER A 2 7.00 -0.38 -19.80
N LEU A 3 8.13 -0.98 -19.42
CA LEU A 3 8.37 -1.49 -18.07
C LEU A 3 8.14 -0.40 -17.01
N GLU A 4 8.59 0.83 -17.30
CA GLU A 4 8.38 2.02 -16.48
C GLU A 4 6.90 2.31 -16.21
N TRP A 5 6.06 2.20 -17.24
CA TRP A 5 4.62 2.43 -17.09
C TRP A 5 3.99 1.42 -16.13
N TYR A 6 4.44 0.16 -16.16
CA TYR A 6 4.00 -0.86 -15.23
C TYR A 6 4.41 -0.56 -13.78
N TYR A 7 5.60 0.02 -13.54
CA TYR A 7 5.99 0.51 -12.22
C TYR A 7 5.08 1.61 -11.72
N TRP A 8 4.79 2.61 -12.55
CA TRP A 8 3.91 3.70 -12.17
C TRP A 8 2.50 3.21 -11.85
N LEU A 9 1.99 2.22 -12.59
CA LEU A 9 0.71 1.57 -12.29
C LEU A 9 0.75 0.85 -10.93
N LEU A 10 1.77 0.01 -10.69
CA LEU A 10 1.92 -0.70 -9.41
C LEU A 10 2.11 0.26 -8.23
N PHE A 11 2.84 1.35 -8.44
CA PHE A 11 3.05 2.41 -7.47
C PHE A 11 1.71 3.05 -7.08
N ALA A 12 0.94 3.51 -8.07
CA ALA A 12 -0.36 4.12 -7.85
C ALA A 12 -1.34 3.17 -7.17
N ALA A 13 -1.41 1.91 -7.62
CA ALA A 13 -2.28 0.90 -7.03
C ALA A 13 -1.94 0.65 -5.55
N SER A 14 -0.66 0.47 -5.24
CA SER A 14 -0.22 0.21 -3.86
C SER A 14 -0.53 1.36 -2.91
N TRP A 15 -0.34 2.60 -3.36
CA TRP A 15 -0.69 3.79 -2.57
C TRP A 15 -2.20 3.94 -2.38
N LEU A 16 -3.00 3.60 -3.39
CA LEU A 16 -4.45 3.59 -3.28
C LEU A 16 -4.93 2.55 -2.24
N PHE A 17 -4.30 1.37 -2.19
CA PHE A 17 -4.54 0.38 -1.14
C PHE A 17 -4.12 0.90 0.24
N ALA A 18 -2.96 1.55 0.36
CA ALA A 18 -2.48 2.10 1.62
C ALA A 18 -3.47 3.11 2.22
N ILE A 19 -3.92 4.06 1.40
CA ILE A 19 -4.93 5.06 1.78
C ILE A 19 -6.23 4.36 2.20
N THR A 20 -6.71 3.40 1.41
CA THR A 20 -7.95 2.67 1.69
C THR A 20 -7.87 1.94 3.04
N PHE A 21 -6.75 1.27 3.33
CA PHE A 21 -6.57 0.58 4.60
C PHE A 21 -6.52 1.55 5.79
N TRP A 22 -5.82 2.68 5.67
CA TRP A 22 -5.77 3.68 6.74
C TRP A 22 -7.12 4.36 6.98
N VAL A 23 -7.83 4.76 5.93
CA VAL A 23 -9.19 5.31 6.04
C VAL A 23 -10.09 4.30 6.73
N LYS A 24 -10.09 3.04 6.27
CA LYS A 24 -10.91 2.00 6.89
C LYS A 24 -10.54 1.74 8.35
N SER A 25 -9.25 1.86 8.71
CA SER A 25 -8.77 1.68 10.07
C SER A 25 -9.32 2.72 11.06
N ALA A 26 -9.67 3.92 10.57
CA ALA A 26 -10.20 4.99 11.41
C ALA A 26 -11.59 4.66 11.99
N ASP A 27 -12.40 3.90 11.24
CA ASP A 27 -13.77 3.53 11.61
C ASP A 27 -13.88 2.19 12.36
N ILE A 28 -12.77 1.46 12.52
CA ILE A 28 -12.77 0.14 13.19
C ILE A 28 -12.68 0.31 14.71
N SER A 29 -13.72 -0.13 15.43
CA SER A 29 -13.78 -0.12 16.89
C SER A 29 -12.91 -1.22 17.54
N GLN A 30 -12.77 -2.38 16.88
CA GLN A 30 -11.99 -3.49 17.39
C GLN A 30 -10.48 -3.21 17.25
N LYS A 31 -9.81 -2.98 18.39
CA LYS A 31 -8.39 -2.58 18.44
C LYS A 31 -7.46 -3.45 17.60
N TRP A 32 -7.57 -4.78 17.73
CA TRP A 32 -6.73 -5.73 16.99
C TRP A 32 -6.90 -5.62 15.47
N LEU A 33 -8.15 -5.57 14.99
CA LEU A 33 -8.44 -5.44 13.57
C LEU A 33 -7.95 -4.09 13.02
N ARG A 34 -8.13 -3.01 13.79
CA ARG A 34 -7.58 -1.69 13.45
C ARG A 34 -6.06 -1.75 13.29
N PHE A 35 -5.34 -2.37 14.24
CA PHE A 35 -3.89 -2.54 14.14
C PHE A 35 -3.48 -3.29 12.87
N THR A 36 -4.17 -4.38 12.54
CA THR A 36 -3.90 -5.14 11.31
C THR A 36 -4.07 -4.27 10.06
N PHE A 37 -5.12 -3.45 9.99
CA PHE A 37 -5.34 -2.54 8.86
C PHE A 37 -4.28 -1.44 8.78
N VAL A 38 -3.86 -0.88 9.91
CA VAL A 38 -2.78 0.12 9.94
C VAL A 38 -1.47 -0.48 9.40
N ILE A 39 -1.12 -1.69 9.85
CA ILE A 39 0.08 -2.42 9.40
C ILE A 39 -0.03 -2.75 7.91
N ALA A 40 -1.19 -3.22 7.44
CA ALA A 40 -1.42 -3.49 6.02
C ALA A 40 -1.26 -2.22 5.17
N GLY A 41 -1.72 -1.07 5.66
CA GLY A 41 -1.51 0.22 5.01
C GLY A 41 -0.03 0.59 4.91
N ILE A 42 0.76 0.38 5.97
CA ILE A 42 2.21 0.61 5.97
C ILE A 42 2.91 -0.30 4.96
N ILE A 43 2.56 -1.59 4.94
CA ILE A 43 3.14 -2.55 3.98
C ILE A 43 2.82 -2.12 2.55
N ALA A 44 1.56 -1.79 2.26
CA ALA A 44 1.14 -1.33 0.94
C ALA A 44 1.84 -0.03 0.52
N PHE A 45 2.06 0.90 1.45
CA PHE A 45 2.80 2.14 1.20
C PHE A 45 4.27 1.88 0.83
N LEU A 46 4.91 0.91 1.49
CA LEU A 46 6.31 0.56 1.27
C LEU A 46 6.53 -0.33 0.04
N LEU A 47 5.50 -1.03 -0.42
CA LEU A 47 5.56 -2.01 -1.50
C LEU A 47 6.21 -1.46 -2.80
N PRO A 48 5.90 -0.25 -3.28
CA PRO A 48 6.50 0.27 -4.51
C PRO A 48 8.00 0.52 -4.43
N PHE A 49 8.51 0.88 -3.25
CA PHE A 49 9.94 1.08 -3.04
C PHE A 49 10.71 -0.24 -3.11
N PHE A 50 10.08 -1.34 -2.67
CA PHE A 50 10.64 -2.68 -2.81
C PHE A 50 10.72 -3.11 -4.28
N TRP A 51 9.67 -2.82 -5.06
CA TRP A 51 9.65 -3.09 -6.50
C TRP A 51 10.65 -2.23 -7.29
N GLY A 52 10.80 -0.96 -6.92
CA GLY A 52 11.79 -0.07 -7.51
C GLY A 52 13.23 -0.53 -7.26
N TRP A 53 13.49 -1.15 -6.10
CA TRP A 53 14.79 -1.77 -5.79
C TRP A 53 15.02 -3.10 -6.53
N LEU A 54 13.99 -3.94 -6.66
CA LEU A 54 14.10 -5.25 -7.31
C LEU A 54 14.44 -5.19 -8.80
N VAL A 55 14.17 -4.05 -9.45
CA VAL A 55 14.31 -3.89 -10.90
C VAL A 55 15.25 -2.74 -11.28
N SER A 56 16.01 -2.24 -10.31
CA SER A 56 17.22 -1.43 -10.53
C SER A 56 18.44 -2.34 -10.70
#